data_AF-A0A3Q7QXW9-F1
#
_entry.id   AF-A0A3Q7QXW9-F1
#
_cell.length_a   1.000
_cell.length_b   1.000
_cell.length_c   1.000
_cell.angle_alpha   90.00
_cell.angle_beta   90.00
_cell.angle_gamma   90.00
#
_symmetry.space_group_name_H-M   'P 1'
#
loop_
_entity.id
_entity.type
_entity.pdbx_description
1 polymer ?
#
loop_
_entity_poly.entity_id
_entity_poly.type
_entity_poly.pdbx_seq_one_letter_code
_entity_poly.pdbx_strand_id
1 'polypeptide(L)'
;MRKIPNNGNLKMTKVAYPLGLFICLFIYVAYIKWHWASATQAFFSITEVASGARRVQQAHSPPETAARGHEVFYGIMFDAGSTGTRVHIFQFARQPGETPTLTHETFKALKPGLSAYADDVEKSTSGIQELLDVAKQDVPFDFWKATPLVLKATAGLRLLPGEKAQKLLQKVKEVFKASPFLVGDDCVSIMNGTDEGVSAWITVNFLTAEDGKELVSPCLSPGFTGEWEHAEITYRISGQKAAVNLHELCASRVSEILRNKVHRTEEVKDVDFYAFSYYYDLAANVGLIDVEKGGSLVVGDFDIAAKYVCRTAETRLQGNPFLCMDLTYISLLLQEFGFPENKVLKLTRKINNVETSWALGAIFHYIDSLSRQKRSAL
;
A
#
# COMPACT_ATOMS: atom_id res chain seq x y z
N MET A 1 38.50 63.49 -61.87
CA MET A 1 37.55 62.41 -62.22
C MET A 1 37.19 61.68 -60.94
N ARG A 2 35.98 61.24 -60.61
CA ARG A 2 34.61 61.33 -61.14
C ARG A 2 33.71 60.97 -59.94
N LYS A 3 32.54 61.64 -59.81
CA LYS A 3 31.40 61.17 -59.02
C LYS A 3 30.88 59.82 -59.55
N ILE A 4 30.26 59.01 -58.68
CA ILE A 4 28.85 58.58 -58.73
C ILE A 4 28.49 57.97 -57.34
N PRO A 5 27.29 58.29 -56.78
CA PRO A 5 26.83 57.80 -55.48
C PRO A 5 25.86 56.61 -55.61
N ASN A 6 25.62 55.86 -54.53
CA ASN A 6 24.30 55.24 -54.35
C ASN A 6 23.91 54.98 -52.89
N ASN A 7 22.60 55.03 -52.71
CA ASN A 7 21.78 55.25 -51.51
C ASN A 7 21.32 53.92 -50.87
N GLY A 8 20.84 53.97 -49.62
CA GLY A 8 19.92 52.94 -49.09
C GLY A 8 20.13 52.56 -47.62
N ASN A 9 19.71 53.42 -46.68
CA ASN A 9 19.57 53.06 -45.28
C ASN A 9 18.07 52.86 -44.95
N LEU A 10 17.65 51.61 -44.78
CA LEU A 10 16.30 51.24 -44.34
C LEU A 10 16.21 51.39 -42.82
N LYS A 11 15.66 52.52 -42.36
CA LYS A 11 15.21 52.69 -40.97
C LYS A 11 13.91 51.90 -40.78
N MET A 12 13.96 50.81 -40.00
CA MET A 12 12.75 50.24 -39.40
C MET A 12 12.21 51.20 -38.33
N THR A 13 11.05 51.77 -38.60
CA THR A 13 10.31 52.64 -37.69
C THR A 13 9.77 51.85 -36.49
N LYS A 14 9.93 52.42 -35.28
CA LYS A 14 9.48 51.91 -33.97
C LYS A 14 7.95 51.81 -33.80
N VAL A 15 7.19 51.56 -34.87
CA VAL A 15 5.72 51.49 -34.86
C VAL A 15 5.21 50.05 -35.00
N ALA A 16 6.08 49.07 -35.32
CA ALA A 16 5.68 47.67 -35.52
C ALA A 16 5.47 46.88 -34.21
N TYR A 17 6.06 47.31 -33.09
CA TYR A 17 5.95 46.61 -31.80
C TYR A 17 4.57 46.74 -31.10
N PRO A 18 3.92 47.92 -31.06
CA PRO A 18 2.59 48.02 -30.45
C PRO A 18 1.51 47.31 -31.26
N LEU A 19 1.61 47.27 -32.59
CA LEU A 19 0.61 46.60 -33.44
C LEU A 19 0.57 45.08 -33.24
N GLY A 20 1.73 44.42 -33.02
CA GLY A 20 1.78 42.98 -32.75
C GLY A 20 1.12 42.59 -31.42
N LEU A 21 1.33 43.38 -30.36
CA LEU A 21 0.72 43.13 -29.05
C LEU A 21 -0.80 43.34 -29.06
N PHE A 22 -1.29 44.35 -29.80
CA PHE A 22 -2.74 44.56 -29.94
C PHE A 22 -3.43 43.43 -30.70
N ILE A 23 -2.78 42.86 -31.73
CA ILE A 23 -3.32 41.71 -32.47
C ILE A 23 -3.37 40.46 -31.59
N CYS A 24 -2.32 40.16 -30.81
CA CYS A 24 -2.32 39.03 -29.88
C CYS A 24 -3.37 39.18 -28.77
N LEU A 25 -3.55 40.39 -28.22
CA LEU A 25 -4.59 40.67 -27.23
C LEU A 25 -5.99 40.52 -27.84
N PHE A 26 -6.20 40.97 -29.08
CA PHE A 26 -7.49 40.80 -29.76
C PHE A 26 -7.82 39.33 -30.01
N ILE A 27 -6.84 38.52 -30.44
CA ILE A 27 -7.01 37.08 -30.64
C ILE A 27 -7.32 36.39 -29.29
N TYR A 28 -6.62 36.76 -28.22
CA TYR A 28 -6.84 36.21 -26.88
C TYR A 28 -8.23 36.58 -26.32
N VAL A 29 -8.67 37.83 -26.48
CA VAL A 29 -10.00 38.28 -26.05
C VAL A 29 -11.11 37.67 -26.91
N ALA A 30 -10.89 37.51 -28.22
CA ALA A 30 -11.81 36.81 -29.11
C ALA A 30 -11.92 35.31 -28.75
N TYR A 31 -10.81 34.66 -28.40
CA TYR A 31 -10.78 33.28 -27.92
C TYR A 31 -11.57 33.10 -26.61
N ILE A 32 -11.38 33.99 -25.63
CA ILE A 32 -12.16 33.96 -24.38
C ILE A 32 -13.65 34.21 -24.64
N LYS A 33 -13.99 35.19 -25.49
CA LYS A 33 -15.39 35.45 -25.86
C LYS A 33 -16.04 34.29 -26.62
N TRP A 34 -15.30 33.61 -27.49
CA TRP A 34 -15.78 32.43 -28.21
C TRP A 34 -16.05 31.25 -27.26
N HIS A 35 -15.13 30.97 -26.33
CA HIS A 35 -15.32 29.89 -25.35
C HIS A 35 -16.37 30.21 -24.28
N TRP A 36 -16.63 31.48 -23.97
CA TRP A 36 -17.76 31.88 -23.11
C TRP A 36 -19.11 31.86 -23.85
N ALA A 37 -19.14 32.13 -25.16
CA ALA A 37 -20.36 32.06 -25.96
C ALA A 37 -20.88 30.63 -26.16
N SER A 38 -20.00 29.62 -26.19
CA SER A 38 -20.40 28.20 -26.17
C SER A 38 -20.93 27.74 -24.80
N ALA A 39 -20.53 28.39 -23.70
CA ALA A 39 -21.05 28.10 -22.37
C ALA A 39 -22.44 28.71 -22.13
N THR A 40 -22.78 29.83 -22.78
CA THR A 40 -24.09 30.48 -22.64
C THR A 40 -25.18 29.88 -23.53
N GLN A 41 -24.84 29.17 -24.61
CA GLN A 41 -25.84 28.43 -25.42
C GLN A 41 -26.34 27.13 -24.76
N ALA A 42 -25.64 26.60 -23.75
CA ALA A 42 -26.15 25.48 -22.95
C ALA A 42 -27.08 25.94 -21.80
N PHE A 43 -27.11 27.24 -21.49
CA PHE A 43 -27.90 27.80 -20.38
C PHE A 43 -29.23 28.44 -20.79
N PHE A 44 -29.49 28.64 -22.08
CA PHE A 44 -30.72 29.29 -22.58
C PHE A 44 -31.83 28.33 -23.03
N SER A 45 -31.66 27.01 -22.94
CA SER A 45 -32.71 26.03 -23.27
C SER A 45 -33.55 25.55 -22.09
N ILE A 46 -33.42 26.14 -20.89
CA ILE A 46 -34.20 25.72 -19.70
C ILE A 46 -35.05 26.86 -19.09
N THR A 47 -34.97 28.10 -19.58
CA THR A 47 -35.68 29.24 -18.98
C THR A 47 -36.99 29.66 -19.66
N GLU A 48 -37.63 28.77 -20.43
CA GLU A 48 -38.91 29.08 -21.09
C GLU A 48 -40.06 28.14 -20.76
N VAL A 49 -40.13 27.56 -19.56
CA VAL A 49 -41.39 26.94 -19.06
C VAL A 49 -41.49 27.07 -17.54
N ALA A 50 -41.70 28.28 -17.01
CA ALA A 50 -42.21 28.45 -15.64
C ALA A 50 -42.78 29.86 -15.40
N SER A 51 -43.98 30.13 -15.92
CA SER A 51 -44.85 31.18 -15.38
C SER A 51 -46.08 30.54 -14.75
N GLY A 52 -46.11 30.48 -13.42
CA GLY A 52 -47.33 30.23 -12.67
C GLY A 52 -47.20 29.22 -11.52
N ALA A 53 -46.69 29.66 -10.37
CA ALA A 53 -46.89 28.96 -9.11
C ALA A 53 -47.47 29.91 -8.06
N ARG A 54 -48.73 29.68 -7.68
CA ARG A 54 -49.28 30.09 -6.38
C ARG A 54 -49.08 28.94 -5.39
N ARG A 55 -48.37 29.24 -4.30
CA ARG A 55 -48.58 28.82 -2.90
C ARG A 55 -49.06 27.38 -2.64
N VAL A 56 -48.27 26.61 -1.87
CA VAL A 56 -48.56 26.14 -0.48
C VAL A 56 -47.35 25.32 0.03
N GLN A 57 -47.12 25.40 1.35
CA GLN A 57 -46.01 24.87 2.15
C GLN A 57 -45.88 23.33 2.14
N GLN A 58 -44.66 22.79 2.09
CA GLN A 58 -44.29 21.61 2.87
C GLN A 58 -42.76 21.41 3.00
N ALA A 59 -42.38 20.67 4.04
CA ALA A 59 -41.13 20.71 4.78
C ALA A 59 -39.91 20.04 4.10
N HIS A 60 -38.74 20.28 4.70
CA HIS A 60 -37.40 19.83 4.31
C HIS A 60 -37.27 18.31 4.10
N SER A 61 -36.66 17.92 2.97
CA SER A 61 -35.85 16.72 2.80
C SER A 61 -34.83 17.00 1.68
N PRO A 62 -33.53 16.74 1.84
CA PRO A 62 -32.58 16.87 0.73
C PRO A 62 -32.76 15.67 -0.23
N PRO A 63 -32.65 15.85 -1.55
CA PRO A 63 -32.72 14.75 -2.48
C PRO A 63 -31.40 13.97 -2.45
N GLU A 64 -31.39 12.85 -1.75
CA GLU A 64 -30.49 11.74 -2.06
C GLU A 64 -30.82 11.25 -3.47
N THR A 65 -30.00 11.65 -4.43
CA THR A 65 -29.82 10.91 -5.68
C THR A 65 -28.35 10.58 -5.77
N ALA A 66 -27.99 9.46 -5.15
CA ALA A 66 -26.71 8.79 -5.37
C ALA A 66 -26.61 8.41 -6.85
N ALA A 67 -25.91 9.22 -7.63
CA ALA A 67 -25.40 8.80 -8.91
C ALA A 67 -24.44 7.63 -8.66
N ARG A 68 -24.83 6.41 -9.03
CA ARG A 68 -23.96 5.23 -9.07
C ARG A 68 -22.89 5.46 -10.15
N GLY A 69 -21.84 6.19 -9.80
CA GLY A 69 -20.65 6.31 -10.63
C GLY A 69 -19.64 5.24 -10.25
N HIS A 70 -19.00 4.61 -11.24
CA HIS A 70 -17.78 3.85 -11.03
C HIS A 70 -16.72 4.76 -10.42
N GLU A 71 -16.15 4.36 -9.29
CA GLU A 71 -14.98 5.01 -8.71
C GLU A 71 -13.76 4.63 -9.54
N VAL A 72 -13.01 5.63 -10.02
CA VAL A 72 -11.76 5.43 -10.74
C VAL A 72 -10.63 5.97 -9.89
N PHE A 73 -9.57 5.19 -9.70
CA PHE A 73 -8.40 5.58 -8.93
C PHE A 73 -7.13 4.99 -9.51
N TYR A 74 -5.99 5.52 -9.09
CA TYR A 74 -4.68 5.20 -9.66
C TYR A 74 -3.68 4.82 -8.58
N GLY A 75 -2.63 4.11 -8.95
CA GLY A 75 -1.47 3.86 -8.08
C GLY A 75 -0.18 3.82 -8.90
N ILE A 76 0.88 4.45 -8.39
CA ILE A 76 2.19 4.47 -9.03
C ILE A 76 3.17 3.66 -8.19
N MET A 77 3.69 2.58 -8.77
CA MET A 77 4.66 1.68 -8.14
C MET A 77 5.98 1.69 -8.90
N PHE A 78 7.05 2.05 -8.21
CA PHE A 78 8.41 1.90 -8.68
C PHE A 78 9.00 0.59 -8.15
N ASP A 79 9.40 -0.30 -9.04
CA ASP A 79 10.18 -1.50 -8.73
C ASP A 79 11.66 -1.22 -8.99
N ALA A 80 12.43 -1.04 -7.92
CA ALA A 80 13.88 -0.85 -8.00
C ALA A 80 14.59 -2.21 -7.89
N GLY A 81 14.63 -2.91 -9.02
CA GLY A 81 15.36 -4.16 -9.21
C GLY A 81 16.88 -3.97 -9.32
N SER A 82 17.61 -5.08 -9.18
CA SER A 82 19.08 -5.10 -9.30
C SER A 82 19.59 -4.70 -10.69
N THR A 83 18.85 -5.05 -11.75
CA THR A 83 19.26 -4.81 -13.14
C THR A 83 18.63 -3.58 -13.78
N GLY A 84 17.63 -2.98 -13.14
CA GLY A 84 16.84 -1.90 -13.70
C GLY A 84 15.80 -1.39 -12.73
N THR A 85 15.39 -0.14 -12.92
CA THR A 85 14.29 0.49 -12.18
C THR A 85 13.10 0.62 -13.10
N ARG A 86 11.92 0.21 -12.64
CA ARG A 86 10.68 0.19 -13.41
C ARG A 86 9.64 1.07 -12.74
N VAL A 87 8.74 1.66 -13.51
CA VAL A 87 7.52 2.28 -13.02
C VAL A 87 6.33 1.56 -13.65
N HIS A 88 5.35 1.28 -12.79
CA HIS A 88 4.02 0.81 -13.14
C HIS A 88 3.02 1.88 -12.69
N ILE A 89 2.16 2.32 -13.61
CA ILE A 89 1.02 3.16 -13.31
C ILE A 89 -0.22 2.32 -13.55
N PHE A 90 -0.93 2.00 -12.47
CA PHE A 90 -2.13 1.19 -12.51
C PHE A 90 -3.35 2.10 -12.42
N GLN A 91 -4.33 1.88 -13.30
CA GLN A 91 -5.66 2.45 -13.21
C GLN A 91 -6.65 1.37 -12.80
N PHE A 92 -7.45 1.67 -11.79
CA PHE A 92 -8.49 0.80 -11.28
C PHE A 92 -9.87 1.42 -11.45
N ALA A 93 -10.87 0.57 -11.64
CA ALA A 93 -12.28 0.95 -11.55
C ALA A 93 -12.98 0.06 -10.51
N ARG A 94 -13.82 0.66 -9.67
CA ARG A 94 -14.60 -0.01 -8.64
C ARG A 94 -16.07 0.41 -8.72
N GLN A 95 -16.97 -0.57 -8.78
CA GLN A 95 -18.38 -0.32 -8.52
C GLN A 95 -18.65 -0.33 -7.02
N PRO A 96 -19.69 0.39 -6.55
CA PRO A 96 -20.10 0.32 -5.15
C PRO A 96 -20.41 -1.13 -4.73
N GLY A 97 -19.63 -1.66 -3.78
CA GLY A 97 -19.80 -3.02 -3.25
C GLY A 97 -19.10 -4.13 -4.05
N GLU A 98 -18.31 -3.80 -5.07
CA GLU A 98 -17.50 -4.76 -5.83
C GLU A 98 -16.00 -4.57 -5.55
N THR A 99 -15.20 -5.60 -5.83
CA THR A 99 -13.74 -5.50 -5.78
C THR A 99 -13.21 -4.62 -6.92
N PRO A 100 -12.15 -3.82 -6.69
CA PRO A 100 -11.51 -3.08 -7.76
C PRO A 100 -11.06 -4.00 -8.89
N THR A 101 -11.18 -3.53 -10.13
CA THR A 101 -10.64 -4.21 -11.31
C THR A 101 -9.54 -3.34 -11.92
N LEU A 102 -8.45 -3.97 -12.37
CA LEU A 102 -7.40 -3.27 -13.10
C LEU A 102 -7.87 -3.03 -14.55
N THR A 103 -8.07 -1.78 -14.90
CA THR A 103 -8.55 -1.39 -16.25
C THR A 103 -7.39 -1.06 -17.19
N HIS A 104 -6.29 -0.54 -16.65
CA HIS A 104 -5.13 -0.16 -17.45
C HIS A 104 -3.82 -0.23 -16.66
N GLU A 105 -2.73 -0.56 -17.34
CA GLU A 105 -1.36 -0.50 -16.83
C GLU A 105 -0.46 0.22 -17.84
N THR A 106 0.22 1.28 -17.39
CA THR A 106 1.34 1.89 -18.11
C THR A 106 2.65 1.45 -17.47
N PHE A 107 3.55 0.91 -18.30
CA PHE A 107 4.83 0.34 -17.85
C PHE A 107 6.02 1.01 -18.55
N LYS A 108 7.05 1.39 -17.79
CA LYS A 108 8.35 1.83 -18.31
C LYS A 108 9.49 1.33 -17.44
N ALA A 109 10.58 0.90 -18.09
CA ALA A 109 11.79 0.43 -17.42
C ALA A 109 13.04 1.19 -17.89
N LEU A 110 13.96 1.42 -16.96
CA LEU A 110 15.29 1.99 -17.21
C LEU A 110 16.39 1.04 -16.74
N LYS A 111 17.56 1.17 -17.38
CA LYS A 111 18.80 0.51 -16.99
C LYS A 111 19.93 1.56 -16.95
N PRO A 112 20.92 1.44 -16.04
CA PRO A 112 21.03 0.42 -15.00
C PRO A 112 20.04 0.64 -13.85
N GLY A 113 19.93 -0.35 -12.95
CA GLY A 113 19.08 -0.27 -11.76
C GLY A 113 19.63 0.69 -10.71
N LEU A 114 18.81 0.98 -9.70
CA LEU A 114 19.12 2.01 -8.70
C LEU A 114 20.46 1.73 -7.97
N SER A 115 20.78 0.47 -7.66
CA SER A 115 22.02 0.08 -6.98
C SER A 115 23.30 0.47 -7.72
N ALA A 116 23.26 0.66 -9.05
CA ALA A 116 24.42 1.11 -9.82
C ALA A 116 24.86 2.54 -9.47
N TYR A 117 24.00 3.32 -8.83
CA TYR A 117 24.27 4.69 -8.39
C TYR A 117 24.65 4.77 -6.91
N ALA A 118 24.95 3.65 -6.25
CA ALA A 118 25.27 3.61 -4.82
C ALA A 118 26.51 4.44 -4.42
N ASP A 119 27.42 4.68 -5.36
CA ASP A 119 28.61 5.51 -5.16
C ASP A 119 28.41 6.98 -5.54
N ASP A 120 27.37 7.30 -6.31
CA ASP A 120 27.04 8.64 -6.79
C ASP A 120 25.52 8.82 -6.82
N VAL A 121 24.97 9.07 -5.64
CA VAL A 121 23.53 9.09 -5.37
C VAL A 121 22.80 10.16 -6.19
N GLU A 122 23.46 11.28 -6.51
CA GLU A 122 22.88 12.36 -7.31
C GLU A 122 22.54 11.92 -8.74
N LYS A 123 23.32 10.99 -9.32
CA LYS A 123 23.03 10.43 -10.65
C LYS A 123 21.76 9.61 -10.71
N SER A 124 21.24 9.14 -9.57
CA SER A 124 19.97 8.41 -9.55
C SER A 124 18.75 9.28 -9.87
N THR A 125 18.83 10.59 -9.61
CA THR A 125 17.69 11.51 -9.69
C THR A 125 17.14 11.63 -11.10
N SER A 126 18.00 11.68 -12.12
CA SER A 126 17.56 11.84 -13.51
C SER A 126 16.68 10.68 -13.99
N GLY A 127 17.10 9.44 -13.70
CA GLY A 127 16.32 8.24 -14.04
C GLY A 127 14.99 8.16 -13.29
N ILE A 128 14.97 8.55 -12.01
CA ILE A 128 13.71 8.62 -11.25
C ILE A 128 12.78 9.71 -11.81
N GLN A 129 13.34 10.88 -12.18
CA GLN A 129 12.56 11.97 -12.76
C GLN A 129 11.96 11.59 -14.11
N GLU A 130 12.72 10.90 -14.97
CA GLU A 130 12.23 10.39 -16.26
C GLU A 130 11.02 9.48 -16.07
N LEU A 131 11.09 8.54 -15.12
CA LEU A 131 9.98 7.65 -14.79
C LEU A 131 8.77 8.39 -14.16
N LEU A 132 9.02 9.40 -13.34
CA LEU A 132 7.95 10.25 -12.79
C LEU A 132 7.24 11.07 -13.87
N ASP A 133 7.96 11.48 -14.91
CA ASP A 133 7.38 12.24 -16.01
C ASP A 133 6.47 11.36 -16.87
N VAL A 134 6.75 10.06 -16.99
CA VAL A 134 5.79 9.09 -17.54
C VAL A 134 4.50 9.07 -16.71
N ALA A 135 4.61 9.00 -15.38
CA ALA A 135 3.42 8.98 -14.52
C ALA A 135 2.60 10.27 -14.60
N LYS A 136 3.23 11.44 -14.75
CA LYS A 136 2.53 12.72 -14.95
C LYS A 136 1.80 12.80 -16.29
N GLN A 137 2.31 12.11 -17.32
CA GLN A 137 1.67 12.07 -18.63
C GLN A 137 0.45 11.12 -18.63
N ASP A 138 0.52 10.05 -17.85
CA ASP A 138 -0.51 9.01 -17.79
C ASP A 138 -1.66 9.36 -16.84
N VAL A 139 -1.35 9.80 -15.61
CA VAL A 139 -2.37 10.14 -14.60
C VAL A 139 -2.97 11.51 -14.88
N PRO A 140 -4.31 11.67 -14.96
CA PRO A 140 -4.92 12.99 -15.15
C PRO A 140 -4.63 13.92 -13.96
N PHE A 141 -4.46 15.22 -14.26
CA PHE A 141 -4.02 16.23 -13.29
C PHE A 141 -4.85 16.25 -11.99
N ASP A 142 -6.16 16.08 -12.09
CA ASP A 142 -7.07 16.14 -10.94
C ASP A 142 -6.85 14.97 -9.95
N PHE A 143 -6.25 13.87 -10.40
CA PHE A 143 -5.95 12.69 -9.57
C PHE A 143 -4.55 12.73 -8.94
N TRP A 144 -3.68 13.67 -9.32
CA TRP A 144 -2.28 13.67 -8.87
C TRP A 144 -2.16 13.63 -7.34
N LYS A 145 -2.87 14.52 -6.64
CA LYS A 145 -2.80 14.61 -5.17
C LYS A 145 -3.42 13.41 -4.43
N ALA A 146 -4.23 12.61 -5.11
CA ALA A 146 -4.86 11.40 -4.56
C ALA A 146 -4.11 10.12 -4.92
N THR A 147 -3.22 10.17 -5.92
CA THR A 147 -2.54 8.98 -6.46
C THR A 147 -1.31 8.66 -5.61
N PRO A 148 -1.28 7.53 -4.87
CA PRO A 148 -0.12 7.12 -4.11
C PRO A 148 1.07 6.82 -5.02
N LEU A 149 2.23 7.34 -4.61
CA LEU A 149 3.52 7.12 -5.25
C LEU A 149 4.44 6.36 -4.29
N VAL A 150 4.83 5.15 -4.68
CA VAL A 150 5.62 4.25 -3.84
C VAL A 150 6.78 3.65 -4.64
N LEU A 151 7.93 3.43 -3.99
CA LEU A 151 9.06 2.67 -4.48
C LEU A 151 9.37 1.54 -3.52
N LYS A 152 9.48 0.34 -4.06
CA LYS A 152 9.97 -0.84 -3.36
C LYS A 152 11.24 -1.34 -4.02
N ALA A 153 12.33 -1.36 -3.24
CA ALA A 153 13.60 -1.90 -3.69
C ALA A 153 13.73 -3.38 -3.29
N THR A 154 14.28 -4.19 -4.20
CA THR A 154 14.43 -5.64 -3.99
C THR A 154 15.88 -6.01 -3.65
N ALA A 155 16.29 -7.25 -3.94
CA ALA A 155 17.57 -7.83 -3.52
C ALA A 155 18.81 -6.97 -3.87
N GLY A 156 18.79 -6.23 -4.98
CA GLY A 156 19.93 -5.41 -5.41
C GLY A 156 20.36 -4.35 -4.39
N LEU A 157 19.41 -3.70 -3.71
CA LEU A 157 19.70 -2.71 -2.68
C LEU A 157 19.95 -3.34 -1.31
N ARG A 158 19.35 -4.52 -1.02
CA ARG A 158 19.57 -5.27 0.23
C ARG A 158 21.05 -5.62 0.44
N LEU A 159 21.79 -5.83 -0.65
CA LEU A 159 23.18 -6.29 -0.64
C LEU A 159 24.22 -5.16 -0.62
N LEU A 160 23.79 -3.89 -0.64
CA LEU A 160 24.73 -2.77 -0.62
C LEU A 160 25.37 -2.62 0.77
N PRO A 161 26.70 -2.40 0.85
CA PRO A 161 27.39 -2.28 2.12
C PRO A 161 27.14 -0.91 2.78
N GLY A 162 27.16 -0.91 4.12
CA GLY A 162 27.08 0.30 4.93
C GLY A 162 25.76 1.06 4.75
N GLU A 163 25.84 2.39 4.71
CA GLU A 163 24.67 3.28 4.60
C GLU A 163 24.28 3.62 3.15
N LYS A 164 24.90 2.95 2.15
CA LYS A 164 24.71 3.31 0.75
C LYS A 164 23.26 3.17 0.30
N ALA A 165 22.60 2.08 0.69
CA ALA A 165 21.20 1.85 0.38
C ALA A 165 20.31 2.95 0.99
N GLN A 166 20.54 3.31 2.26
CA GLN A 166 19.77 4.32 2.97
C GLN A 166 19.93 5.70 2.34
N LYS A 167 21.16 6.11 1.98
CA LYS A 167 21.42 7.39 1.30
C LYS A 167 20.70 7.46 -0.05
N LEU A 168 20.73 6.37 -0.80
CA LEU A 168 20.07 6.28 -2.10
C LEU A 168 18.55 6.34 -1.97
N LEU A 169 17.96 5.58 -1.04
CA LEU A 169 16.52 5.64 -0.76
C LEU A 169 16.09 7.01 -0.24
N GLN A 170 16.89 7.65 0.60
CA GLN A 170 16.63 8.99 1.09
C GLN A 170 16.59 10.00 -0.06
N LYS A 171 17.53 9.90 -1.02
CA LYS A 171 17.51 10.74 -2.22
C LYS A 171 16.25 10.53 -3.05
N VAL A 172 15.82 9.28 -3.25
CA VAL A 172 14.58 9.02 -3.98
C VAL A 172 13.37 9.58 -3.22
N LYS A 173 13.34 9.46 -1.89
CA LYS A 173 12.28 10.02 -1.04
C LYS A 173 12.19 11.54 -1.19
N GLU A 174 13.31 12.25 -1.31
CA GLU A 174 13.34 13.68 -1.59
C GLU A 174 12.72 14.03 -2.95
N VAL A 175 13.10 13.28 -3.99
CA VAL A 175 12.53 13.46 -5.34
C VAL A 175 11.02 13.20 -5.34
N PHE A 176 10.57 12.16 -4.63
CA PHE A 176 9.15 11.83 -4.50
C PHE A 176 8.38 12.94 -3.77
N LYS A 177 8.91 13.45 -2.66
CA LYS A 177 8.29 14.56 -1.90
C LYS A 177 8.19 15.86 -2.70
N ALA A 178 9.07 16.07 -3.68
CA ALA A 178 9.01 17.20 -4.60
C ALA A 178 8.01 17.00 -5.74
N SER A 179 7.51 15.77 -5.93
CA SER A 179 6.51 15.44 -6.95
C SER A 179 5.09 15.89 -6.52
N PRO A 180 4.14 16.00 -7.45
CA PRO A 180 2.77 16.41 -7.13
C PRO A 180 1.89 15.25 -6.60
N PHE A 181 2.44 14.03 -6.51
CA PHE A 181 1.71 12.83 -6.13
C PHE A 181 1.58 12.67 -4.61
N LEU A 182 0.69 11.79 -4.17
CA LEU A 182 0.52 11.47 -2.75
C LEU A 182 1.71 10.64 -2.25
N VAL A 183 2.44 11.16 -1.27
CA VAL A 183 3.63 10.50 -0.71
C VAL A 183 3.46 10.32 0.79
N GLY A 184 3.31 9.06 1.22
CA GLY A 184 3.30 8.68 2.64
C GLY A 184 4.71 8.57 3.24
N ASP A 185 4.81 8.33 4.55
CA ASP A 185 6.10 8.24 5.24
C ASP A 185 6.94 7.02 4.79
N ASP A 186 6.28 5.91 4.45
CA ASP A 186 6.93 4.66 3.99
C ASP A 186 6.93 4.49 2.46
N CYS A 187 6.80 5.60 1.73
CA CYS A 187 6.76 5.64 0.27
C CYS A 187 7.98 5.04 -0.41
N VAL A 188 9.14 5.00 0.26
CA VAL A 188 10.38 4.46 -0.28
C VAL A 188 10.98 3.52 0.75
N SER A 189 11.05 2.24 0.42
CA SER A 189 11.57 1.21 1.35
C SER A 189 12.14 0.01 0.61
N ILE A 190 12.97 -0.76 1.31
CA ILE A 190 13.42 -2.08 0.86
C ILE A 190 12.33 -3.08 1.24
N MET A 191 11.74 -3.73 0.24
CA MET A 191 10.81 -4.83 0.47
C MET A 191 11.62 -6.03 0.96
N ASN A 192 11.13 -6.81 1.92
CA ASN A 192 11.78 -8.07 2.28
C ASN A 192 11.36 -9.19 1.29
N GLY A 193 12.07 -10.32 1.26
CA GLY A 193 11.76 -11.40 0.31
C GLY A 193 10.40 -12.08 0.54
N THR A 194 9.90 -12.08 1.78
CA THR A 194 8.59 -12.63 2.13
C THR A 194 7.46 -11.74 1.61
N ASP A 195 7.55 -10.43 1.83
CA ASP A 195 6.60 -9.43 1.34
C ASP A 195 6.54 -9.42 -0.19
N GLU A 196 7.69 -9.62 -0.85
CA GLU A 196 7.78 -9.77 -2.30
C GLU A 196 6.98 -10.99 -2.78
N GLY A 197 7.11 -12.13 -2.08
CA GLY A 197 6.33 -13.34 -2.37
C GLY A 197 4.83 -13.18 -2.10
N VAL A 198 4.44 -12.55 -0.99
CA VAL A 198 3.03 -12.26 -0.67
C VAL A 198 2.42 -11.34 -1.72
N SER A 199 3.14 -10.27 -2.10
CA SER A 199 2.70 -9.33 -3.13
C SER A 199 2.51 -10.03 -4.47
N ALA A 200 3.44 -10.91 -4.87
CA ALA A 200 3.31 -11.70 -6.09
C ALA A 200 2.10 -12.65 -6.05
N TRP A 201 1.82 -13.29 -4.90
CA TRP A 201 0.64 -14.12 -4.72
C TRP A 201 -0.66 -13.30 -4.85
N ILE A 202 -0.71 -12.11 -4.24
CA ILE A 202 -1.83 -11.18 -4.38
C ILE A 202 -2.03 -10.82 -5.86
N THR A 203 -0.97 -10.45 -6.58
CA THR A 203 -1.06 -10.13 -8.02
C THR A 203 -1.67 -11.28 -8.82
N VAL A 204 -1.19 -12.52 -8.63
CA VAL A 204 -1.74 -13.67 -9.36
C VAL A 204 -3.22 -13.87 -9.05
N ASN A 205 -3.60 -13.86 -7.78
CA ASN A 205 -4.99 -14.08 -7.39
C ASN A 205 -5.90 -12.92 -7.80
N PHE A 206 -5.42 -11.68 -7.76
CA PHE A 206 -6.16 -10.52 -8.21
C PHE A 206 -6.42 -10.56 -9.73
N LEU A 207 -5.41 -10.90 -10.53
CA LEU A 207 -5.53 -10.96 -12.00
C LEU A 207 -6.27 -12.21 -12.50
N THR A 208 -6.31 -13.28 -11.71
CA THR A 208 -6.99 -14.54 -12.05
C THR A 208 -8.22 -14.80 -11.20
N ALA A 209 -8.64 -13.81 -10.41
CA ALA A 209 -9.91 -13.84 -9.71
C ALA A 209 -11.00 -13.82 -10.77
N GLU A 210 -11.55 -15.00 -11.06
CA GLU A 210 -12.85 -15.10 -11.69
C GLU A 210 -13.87 -14.65 -10.64
N ASP A 211 -14.79 -13.75 -11.03
CA ASP A 211 -15.89 -13.35 -10.16
C ASP A 211 -16.57 -14.58 -9.57
N GLY A 212 -16.53 -14.70 -8.24
CA GLY A 212 -17.13 -15.82 -7.51
C GLY A 212 -16.23 -17.05 -7.29
N LYS A 213 -14.94 -17.03 -7.64
CA LYS A 213 -14.02 -18.13 -7.32
C LYS A 213 -13.79 -18.23 -5.80
N GLU A 214 -14.30 -19.31 -5.22
CA GLU A 214 -14.19 -19.59 -3.80
C GLU A 214 -12.82 -20.20 -3.46
N LEU A 215 -12.08 -19.58 -2.53
CA LEU A 215 -10.84 -20.13 -1.98
C LEU A 215 -11.17 -21.13 -0.88
N VAL A 216 -10.78 -22.37 -1.07
CA VAL A 216 -11.03 -23.45 -0.11
C VAL A 216 -9.83 -23.60 0.83
N SER A 217 -10.06 -23.54 2.14
CA SER A 217 -9.05 -23.70 3.17
C SER A 217 -9.27 -24.99 3.99
N PRO A 218 -8.21 -25.79 4.22
CA PRO A 218 -8.26 -26.93 5.14
C PRO A 218 -8.27 -26.51 6.61
N CYS A 219 -8.08 -25.22 6.92
CA CYS A 219 -8.08 -24.70 8.29
C CYS A 219 -9.44 -24.10 8.71
N LEU A 220 -10.38 -23.98 7.79
CA LEU A 220 -11.73 -23.49 8.06
C LEU A 220 -12.70 -24.65 8.22
N SER A 221 -13.68 -24.46 9.10
CA SER A 221 -14.75 -25.45 9.34
C SER A 221 -15.42 -25.88 8.02
N PRO A 222 -15.67 -27.17 7.76
CA PRO A 222 -16.25 -27.65 6.49
C PRO A 222 -17.58 -27.00 6.09
N GLY A 223 -18.36 -26.53 7.07
CA GLY A 223 -19.61 -25.80 6.86
C GLY A 223 -19.46 -24.29 6.76
N PHE A 224 -18.26 -23.75 6.93
CA PHE A 224 -18.00 -22.31 6.85
C PHE A 224 -17.90 -21.87 5.39
N THR A 225 -18.65 -20.82 5.07
CA THR A 225 -18.48 -19.99 3.88
C THR A 225 -18.58 -18.54 4.34
N GLY A 226 -17.69 -17.69 3.85
CA GLY A 226 -17.69 -16.28 4.18
C GLY A 226 -16.83 -15.47 3.23
N GLU A 227 -16.66 -14.20 3.57
CA GLU A 227 -15.82 -13.27 2.84
C GLU A 227 -14.64 -12.85 3.72
N TRP A 228 -13.47 -12.69 3.12
CA TRP A 228 -12.27 -12.18 3.75
C TRP A 228 -11.74 -11.03 2.92
N GLU A 229 -11.62 -9.86 3.51
CA GLU A 229 -11.08 -8.67 2.85
C GLU A 229 -9.59 -8.51 3.19
N HIS A 230 -8.77 -8.36 2.16
CA HIS A 230 -7.36 -8.02 2.31
C HIS A 230 -6.91 -7.13 1.17
N ALA A 231 -6.24 -6.01 1.49
CA ALA A 231 -5.77 -5.03 0.53
C ALA A 231 -6.89 -4.53 -0.43
N GLU A 232 -8.08 -4.25 0.13
CA GLU A 232 -9.30 -3.84 -0.59
C GLU A 232 -9.85 -4.88 -1.58
N ILE A 233 -9.36 -6.13 -1.52
CA ILE A 233 -9.87 -7.25 -2.30
C ILE A 233 -10.68 -8.15 -1.37
N THR A 234 -11.94 -8.37 -1.72
CA THR A 234 -12.85 -9.30 -1.04
C THR A 234 -12.73 -10.68 -1.67
N TYR A 235 -12.24 -11.64 -0.90
CA TYR A 235 -12.13 -13.05 -1.29
C TYR A 235 -13.29 -13.84 -0.70
N ARG A 236 -13.98 -14.63 -1.52
CA ARG A 236 -14.90 -15.66 -1.01
C ARG A 236 -14.09 -16.85 -0.52
N ILE A 237 -14.28 -17.25 0.72
CA ILE A 237 -13.53 -18.32 1.36
C ILE A 237 -14.47 -19.40 1.93
N SER A 238 -14.07 -20.65 1.86
CA SER A 238 -14.82 -21.76 2.46
C SER A 238 -13.94 -22.83 3.07
N GLY A 239 -14.52 -23.64 3.95
CA GLY A 239 -13.88 -24.84 4.48
C GLY A 239 -13.87 -26.00 3.50
N GLN A 240 -12.84 -26.83 3.58
CA GLN A 240 -12.73 -28.04 2.78
C GLN A 240 -13.81 -29.07 3.19
N LYS A 241 -14.68 -29.44 2.24
CA LYS A 241 -15.73 -30.46 2.45
C LYS A 241 -15.11 -31.84 2.72
N ALA A 242 -15.67 -32.58 3.68
CA ALA A 242 -15.26 -33.92 4.12
C ALA A 242 -13.94 -34.03 4.93
N ALA A 243 -13.56 -32.98 5.66
CA ALA A 243 -12.43 -33.04 6.60
C ALA A 243 -12.75 -33.88 7.85
N VAL A 244 -12.42 -35.18 7.85
CA VAL A 244 -12.59 -36.06 9.03
C VAL A 244 -11.61 -35.72 10.16
N ASN A 245 -10.62 -34.85 9.91
CA ASN A 245 -9.71 -34.33 10.93
C ASN A 245 -9.19 -32.93 10.57
N LEU A 246 -9.97 -31.89 10.91
CA LEU A 246 -9.66 -30.50 10.53
C LEU A 246 -8.28 -30.04 11.02
N HIS A 247 -7.91 -30.41 12.25
CA HIS A 247 -6.62 -30.03 12.83
C HIS A 247 -5.45 -30.59 12.03
N GLU A 248 -5.47 -31.87 11.66
CA GLU A 248 -4.38 -32.51 10.91
C GLU A 248 -4.23 -31.92 9.50
N LEU A 249 -5.34 -31.67 8.81
CA LEU A 249 -5.32 -31.04 7.48
C LEU A 249 -4.79 -29.61 7.56
N CYS A 250 -5.22 -28.85 8.56
CA CYS A 250 -4.70 -27.51 8.80
C CYS A 250 -3.21 -27.53 9.14
N ALA A 251 -2.79 -28.39 10.08
CA ALA A 251 -1.40 -28.52 10.50
C ALA A 251 -0.50 -28.92 9.34
N SER A 252 -0.95 -29.83 8.46
CA SER A 252 -0.22 -30.20 7.25
C SER A 252 -0.01 -29.00 6.33
N ARG A 253 -1.06 -28.20 6.10
CA ARG A 253 -0.99 -27.01 5.25
C ARG A 253 -0.10 -25.93 5.84
N VAL A 254 -0.22 -25.67 7.13
CA VAL A 254 0.61 -24.71 7.87
C VAL A 254 2.07 -25.17 7.88
N SER A 255 2.34 -26.45 8.09
CA SER A 255 3.69 -27.01 8.06
C SER A 255 4.36 -26.81 6.70
N GLU A 256 3.62 -26.98 5.60
CA GLU A 256 4.12 -26.68 4.25
C GLU A 256 4.59 -25.22 4.10
N ILE A 257 3.87 -24.29 4.72
CA ILE A 257 4.17 -22.85 4.68
C ILE A 257 5.41 -22.52 5.53
N LEU A 258 5.55 -23.15 6.71
CA LEU A 258 6.59 -22.83 7.69
C LEU A 258 7.92 -23.57 7.46
N ARG A 259 7.86 -24.78 6.89
CA ARG A 259 9.02 -25.68 6.80
C ARG A 259 10.19 -25.02 6.08
N ASN A 260 11.35 -25.01 6.74
CA ASN A 260 12.61 -24.41 6.25
C ASN A 260 12.51 -22.90 5.97
N LYS A 261 11.52 -22.18 6.51
CA LYS A 261 11.38 -20.72 6.35
C LYS A 261 11.87 -19.92 7.55
N VAL A 262 12.03 -20.56 8.71
CA VAL A 262 12.47 -19.91 9.94
C VAL A 262 13.79 -20.51 10.44
N HIS A 263 14.58 -19.67 11.10
CA HIS A 263 15.82 -20.12 11.75
C HIS A 263 15.48 -20.77 13.10
N ARG A 264 15.79 -22.06 13.21
CA ARG A 264 15.70 -22.81 14.46
C ARG A 264 16.92 -22.53 15.33
N THR A 265 16.68 -22.22 16.61
CA THR A 265 17.74 -21.87 17.58
C THR A 265 17.61 -22.81 18.78
N GLU A 266 18.68 -23.46 19.23
CA GLU A 266 18.60 -24.46 20.31
C GLU A 266 18.56 -23.81 21.70
N GLU A 267 19.14 -22.61 21.82
CA GLU A 267 19.23 -21.79 23.03
C GLU A 267 17.86 -21.34 23.56
N VAL A 268 16.81 -21.42 22.73
CA VAL A 268 15.44 -21.09 23.14
C VAL A 268 14.95 -21.93 24.32
N LYS A 269 15.54 -23.11 24.53
CA LYS A 269 15.25 -24.00 25.66
C LYS A 269 15.64 -23.37 26.99
N ASP A 270 16.72 -22.60 27.03
CA ASP A 270 17.37 -22.16 28.27
C ASP A 270 17.13 -20.69 28.61
N VAL A 271 16.55 -19.91 27.68
CA VAL A 271 16.32 -18.47 27.84
C VAL A 271 14.87 -18.16 28.18
N ASP A 272 14.61 -17.17 29.04
CA ASP A 272 13.26 -16.69 29.33
C ASP A 272 12.68 -15.86 28.18
N PHE A 273 11.43 -16.14 27.78
CA PHE A 273 10.75 -15.41 26.71
C PHE A 273 9.48 -14.71 27.20
N TYR A 274 9.29 -13.50 26.67
CA TYR A 274 8.02 -12.80 26.69
C TYR A 274 7.38 -12.87 25.31
N ALA A 275 6.10 -13.22 25.25
CA ALA A 275 5.29 -13.17 24.03
C ALA A 275 4.18 -12.11 24.20
N PHE A 276 4.08 -11.20 23.25
CA PHE A 276 3.20 -10.03 23.30
C PHE A 276 2.42 -9.89 21.98
N SER A 277 1.57 -8.86 21.90
CA SER A 277 0.68 -8.61 20.75
C SER A 277 -0.20 -9.83 20.46
N TYR A 278 -0.18 -10.36 19.22
CA TYR A 278 -1.14 -11.36 18.80
C TYR A 278 -1.05 -12.70 19.57
N TYR A 279 0.14 -13.08 20.07
CA TYR A 279 0.26 -14.22 20.99
C TYR A 279 -0.57 -14.03 22.27
N TYR A 280 -0.56 -12.81 22.82
CA TYR A 280 -1.36 -12.44 24.00
C TYR A 280 -2.84 -12.47 23.66
N ASP A 281 -3.25 -11.80 22.60
CA ASP A 281 -4.66 -11.67 22.24
C ASP A 281 -5.26 -13.04 21.91
N LEU A 282 -4.52 -13.90 21.21
CA LEU A 282 -4.97 -15.26 20.91
C LEU A 282 -5.11 -16.09 22.19
N ALA A 283 -4.10 -16.10 23.06
CA ALA A 283 -4.13 -16.85 24.32
C ALA A 283 -5.27 -16.37 25.24
N ALA A 284 -5.50 -15.06 25.34
CA ALA A 284 -6.58 -14.47 26.12
C ALA A 284 -7.96 -14.82 25.52
N ASN A 285 -8.11 -14.76 24.19
CA ASN A 285 -9.37 -15.06 23.50
C ASN A 285 -9.82 -16.52 23.71
N VAL A 286 -8.88 -17.46 23.82
CA VAL A 286 -9.19 -18.86 24.14
C VAL A 286 -9.09 -19.21 25.62
N GLY A 287 -8.89 -18.22 26.49
CA GLY A 287 -8.91 -18.40 27.95
C GLY A 287 -7.69 -19.13 28.52
N LEU A 288 -6.56 -19.16 27.82
CA LEU A 288 -5.30 -19.70 28.34
C LEU A 288 -4.64 -18.76 29.37
N ILE A 289 -4.97 -17.46 29.32
CA ILE A 289 -4.49 -16.44 30.26
C ILE A 289 -5.63 -15.48 30.61
N ASP A 290 -5.44 -14.72 31.69
CA ASP A 290 -6.35 -13.64 32.07
C ASP A 290 -6.26 -12.48 31.07
N VAL A 291 -7.41 -11.96 30.62
CA VAL A 291 -7.50 -10.92 29.58
C VAL A 291 -6.88 -9.59 30.04
N GLU A 292 -6.97 -9.25 31.33
CA GLU A 292 -6.49 -7.98 31.87
C GLU A 292 -5.07 -8.09 32.44
N LYS A 293 -4.79 -9.20 33.14
CA LYS A 293 -3.54 -9.40 33.89
C LYS A 293 -2.47 -10.12 33.09
N GLY A 294 -2.85 -10.82 32.02
CA GLY A 294 -1.97 -11.75 31.33
C GLY A 294 -1.69 -13.01 32.15
N GLY A 295 -0.55 -13.65 31.90
CA GLY A 295 -0.19 -14.87 32.62
C GLY A 295 1.07 -15.52 32.08
N SER A 296 1.23 -16.80 32.42
CA SER A 296 2.24 -17.67 31.82
C SER A 296 1.55 -18.94 31.35
N LEU A 297 1.94 -19.41 30.17
CA LEU A 297 1.43 -20.66 29.59
C LEU A 297 2.59 -21.47 29.05
N VAL A 298 2.36 -22.76 28.88
CA VAL A 298 3.31 -23.70 28.30
C VAL A 298 3.08 -23.74 26.78
N VAL A 299 4.14 -23.82 25.97
CA VAL A 299 4.03 -23.78 24.50
C VAL A 299 3.05 -24.83 23.97
N GLY A 300 3.04 -26.03 24.55
CA GLY A 300 2.09 -27.10 24.21
C GLY A 300 0.62 -26.74 24.45
N ASP A 301 0.30 -25.76 25.29
CA ASP A 301 -1.08 -25.32 25.53
C ASP A 301 -1.72 -24.73 24.26
N PHE A 302 -0.92 -24.11 23.38
CA PHE A 302 -1.42 -23.64 22.08
C PHE A 302 -1.85 -24.80 21.18
N ASP A 303 -1.11 -25.91 21.17
CA ASP A 303 -1.45 -27.11 20.39
C ASP A 303 -2.72 -27.78 20.93
N ILE A 304 -2.83 -27.89 22.25
CA ILE A 304 -4.03 -28.42 22.92
C ILE A 304 -5.25 -27.56 22.57
N ALA A 305 -5.11 -26.23 22.64
CA ALA A 305 -6.15 -25.30 22.25
C ALA A 305 -6.49 -25.41 20.75
N ALA A 306 -5.50 -25.52 19.87
CA ALA A 306 -5.70 -25.71 18.43
C ALA A 306 -6.55 -26.95 18.16
N LYS A 307 -6.17 -28.11 18.70
CA LYS A 307 -6.92 -29.36 18.58
C LYS A 307 -8.36 -29.23 19.07
N TYR A 308 -8.57 -28.58 20.21
CA TYR A 308 -9.91 -28.36 20.77
C TYR A 308 -10.76 -27.44 19.88
N VAL A 309 -10.21 -26.31 19.44
CA VAL A 309 -10.91 -25.33 18.59
C VAL A 309 -11.23 -25.94 17.23
N CYS A 310 -10.28 -26.58 16.57
CA CYS A 310 -10.50 -27.22 15.27
C CYS A 310 -11.57 -28.32 15.36
N ARG A 311 -11.56 -29.14 16.42
CA ARG A 311 -12.57 -30.19 16.63
C ARG A 311 -13.97 -29.63 16.90
N THR A 312 -14.07 -28.46 17.52
CA THR A 312 -15.36 -27.82 17.88
C THR A 312 -15.80 -26.74 16.90
N ALA A 313 -15.07 -26.57 15.77
CA ALA A 313 -15.27 -25.47 14.83
C ALA A 313 -16.67 -25.47 14.19
N GLU A 314 -17.25 -26.64 13.89
CA GLU A 314 -18.61 -26.75 13.32
C GLU A 314 -19.70 -26.32 14.30
N THR A 315 -19.50 -26.53 15.60
CA THR A 315 -20.49 -26.17 16.63
C THR A 315 -20.42 -24.71 17.04
N ARG A 316 -19.33 -24.00 16.72
CA ARG A 316 -19.15 -22.58 17.01
C ARG A 316 -19.74 -21.75 15.88
N LEU A 317 -21.07 -21.58 15.93
CA LEU A 317 -21.83 -20.78 14.97
C LEU A 317 -21.55 -19.27 15.07
N GLN A 318 -20.92 -18.82 16.16
CA GLN A 318 -20.54 -17.43 16.41
C GLN A 318 -19.11 -17.37 16.96
N GLY A 319 -18.24 -16.60 16.30
CA GLY A 319 -16.84 -16.45 16.69
C GLY A 319 -15.94 -16.19 15.48
N ASN A 320 -14.66 -15.92 15.74
CA ASN A 320 -13.64 -15.77 14.70
C ASN A 320 -13.43 -17.13 13.98
N PRO A 321 -13.74 -17.25 12.67
CA PRO A 321 -13.60 -18.51 11.93
C PRO A 321 -12.15 -18.95 11.74
N PHE A 322 -11.19 -18.06 11.97
CA PHE A 322 -9.76 -18.30 11.78
C PHE A 322 -9.06 -18.90 13.00
N LEU A 323 -9.72 -19.03 14.17
CA LEU A 323 -9.05 -19.48 15.41
C LEU A 323 -8.35 -20.84 15.28
N CYS A 324 -8.92 -21.79 14.53
CA CYS A 324 -8.28 -23.08 14.25
C CYS A 324 -6.95 -22.87 13.50
N MET A 325 -6.97 -22.04 12.46
CA MET A 325 -5.78 -21.66 11.69
C MET A 325 -4.75 -20.94 12.58
N ASP A 326 -5.18 -19.93 13.33
CA ASP A 326 -4.31 -19.04 14.10
C ASP A 326 -3.56 -19.80 15.21
N LEU A 327 -4.25 -20.68 15.94
CA LEU A 327 -3.64 -21.52 16.99
C LEU A 327 -2.71 -22.58 16.40
N THR A 328 -3.13 -23.22 15.30
CA THR A 328 -2.29 -24.20 14.61
C THR A 328 -1.01 -23.55 14.08
N TYR A 329 -1.14 -22.33 13.52
CA TYR A 329 -0.02 -21.54 13.03
C TYR A 329 0.95 -21.17 14.15
N ILE A 330 0.46 -20.59 15.26
CA ILE A 330 1.34 -20.20 16.39
C ILE A 330 2.01 -21.42 17.03
N SER A 331 1.28 -22.52 17.20
CA SER A 331 1.83 -23.76 17.74
C SER A 331 3.00 -24.27 16.89
N LEU A 332 2.78 -24.44 15.58
CA LEU A 332 3.82 -24.94 14.67
C LEU A 332 4.96 -23.95 14.48
N LEU A 333 4.69 -22.64 14.47
CA LEU A 333 5.72 -21.61 14.37
C LEU A 333 6.69 -21.67 15.56
N LEU A 334 6.18 -21.80 16.78
CA LEU A 334 7.01 -21.94 17.99
C LEU A 334 7.85 -23.23 17.94
N GLN A 335 7.28 -24.33 17.47
CA GLN A 335 8.01 -25.59 17.29
C GLN A 335 9.14 -25.46 16.24
N GLU A 336 8.87 -24.79 15.12
CA GLU A 336 9.86 -24.54 14.05
C GLU A 336 10.99 -23.61 14.52
N PHE A 337 10.71 -22.65 15.41
CA PHE A 337 11.75 -21.86 16.09
C PHE A 337 12.60 -22.69 17.07
N GLY A 338 12.15 -23.89 17.45
CA GLY A 338 12.87 -24.82 18.33
C GLY A 338 12.36 -24.86 19.77
N PHE A 339 11.24 -24.19 20.09
CA PHE A 339 10.68 -24.21 21.43
C PHE A 339 10.19 -25.61 21.79
N PRO A 340 10.62 -26.19 22.94
CA PRO A 340 10.07 -27.45 23.39
C PRO A 340 8.64 -27.24 23.91
N GLU A 341 7.80 -28.26 23.82
CA GLU A 341 6.39 -28.18 24.23
C GLU A 341 6.23 -27.72 25.69
N ASN A 342 7.14 -28.11 26.58
CA ASN A 342 7.11 -27.74 27.99
C ASN A 342 7.69 -26.34 28.30
N LYS A 343 8.12 -25.56 27.29
CA LYS A 343 8.68 -24.22 27.50
C LYS A 343 7.58 -23.29 28.00
N VAL A 344 7.88 -22.53 29.04
CA VAL A 344 6.98 -21.50 29.57
C VAL A 344 7.23 -20.18 28.85
N LEU A 345 6.16 -19.55 28.40
CA LEU A 345 6.14 -18.19 27.87
C LEU A 345 5.45 -17.26 28.87
N LYS A 346 5.98 -16.05 29.04
CA LYS A 346 5.34 -14.98 29.82
C LYS A 346 4.55 -14.08 28.87
N LEU A 347 3.25 -13.93 29.10
CA LEU A 347 2.38 -13.09 28.28
C LEU A 347 1.85 -11.93 29.11
N THR A 348 2.24 -10.72 28.75
CA THR A 348 1.81 -9.49 29.42
C THR A 348 1.61 -8.37 28.41
N ARG A 349 0.64 -7.49 28.68
CA ARG A 349 0.45 -6.23 27.96
C ARG A 349 1.34 -5.11 28.50
N LYS A 350 1.76 -5.20 29.76
CA LYS A 350 2.56 -4.17 30.42
C LYS A 350 3.64 -4.77 31.32
N ILE A 351 4.80 -4.13 31.35
CA ILE A 351 5.87 -4.41 32.31
C ILE A 351 6.12 -3.12 33.08
N ASN A 352 6.00 -3.15 34.40
CA ASN A 352 6.15 -1.97 35.27
C ASN A 352 5.28 -0.78 34.82
N ASN A 353 4.02 -1.06 34.45
CA ASN A 353 3.04 -0.08 33.93
C ASN A 353 3.41 0.56 32.58
N VAL A 354 4.39 0.03 31.86
CA VAL A 354 4.76 0.43 30.49
C VAL A 354 4.28 -0.62 29.49
N GLU A 355 3.67 -0.19 28.40
CA GLU A 355 3.18 -1.08 27.35
C GLU A 355 4.30 -1.88 26.69
N THR A 356 4.07 -3.19 26.52
CA THR A 356 4.97 -4.07 25.78
C THR A 356 4.77 -3.88 24.28
N SER A 357 5.44 -2.87 23.73
CA SER A 357 5.46 -2.57 22.30
C SER A 357 6.86 -2.11 21.87
N TRP A 358 7.04 -1.97 20.56
CA TRP A 358 8.30 -1.52 19.95
C TRP A 358 8.63 -0.05 20.25
N ALA A 359 7.67 0.75 20.72
CA ALA A 359 7.78 2.20 20.82
C ALA A 359 8.90 2.67 21.77
N LEU A 360 9.03 2.06 22.95
CA LEU A 360 10.06 2.42 23.93
C LEU A 360 11.47 2.14 23.39
N GLY A 361 11.67 0.99 22.73
CA GLY A 361 12.94 0.64 22.11
C GLY A 361 13.30 1.62 20.97
N ALA A 362 12.32 1.96 20.13
CA ALA A 362 12.52 2.89 19.02
C ALA A 362 12.94 4.29 19.50
N ILE A 363 12.30 4.84 20.54
CA ILE A 363 12.68 6.15 21.07
C ILE A 363 14.07 6.13 21.71
N PHE A 364 14.47 5.06 22.41
CA PHE A 364 15.83 4.93 22.92
C PHE A 364 16.87 4.91 21.81
N HIS A 365 16.63 4.12 20.76
CA HIS A 365 17.53 4.07 19.60
C HIS A 365 17.66 5.45 18.92
N TYR A 366 16.54 6.16 18.78
CA TYR A 366 16.54 7.51 18.23
C TYR A 366 17.33 8.50 19.10
N ILE A 367 17.14 8.48 20.42
CA ILE A 367 17.89 9.33 21.37
C ILE A 367 19.39 9.00 21.32
N ASP A 368 19.77 7.72 21.28
CA ASP A 368 21.18 7.32 21.18
C ASP A 368 21.82 7.85 19.89
N SER A 369 21.13 7.71 18.76
CA SER A 369 21.57 8.22 17.45
C SER A 369 21.82 9.73 17.48
N LEU A 370 20.88 10.51 18.03
CA LEU A 370 21.06 11.96 18.21
C LEU A 370 22.26 12.29 19.11
N SER A 371 22.47 11.51 20.16
CA SER A 371 23.60 11.72 21.08
C SER A 371 24.96 11.45 20.42
N ARG A 372 25.03 10.45 19.52
CA ARG A 372 26.23 10.13 18.73
C ARG A 372 26.53 11.23 17.71
N GLN A 373 25.51 11.70 17.01
CA GLN A 373 25.66 12.80 16.05
C GLN A 373 26.18 14.08 16.70
N LYS A 374 25.67 14.43 17.89
CA LYS A 374 26.19 15.57 18.66
C LYS A 374 27.64 15.38 19.07
N ARG A 375 28.04 14.17 19.46
CA ARG A 375 29.42 13.85 19.85
C ARG A 375 30.40 13.85 18.67
N SER A 376 29.94 13.52 17.46
CA SER A 376 30.77 13.58 16.25
C SER A 376 30.88 14.98 15.64
N ALA A 377 30.05 15.93 16.09
CA ALA A 377 30.06 17.31 15.62
C ALA A 377 30.87 18.26 16.53
N LEU A 378 31.37 17.75 17.66
CA LEU A 378 32.33 18.36 18.57
C LEU A 378 33.72 17.77 18.29
#